data_AF-A0A2A2FGB7-F1
#
_entry.id   AF-A0A2A2FGB7-F1
#
_cell.length_a   1.000
_cell.length_b   1.000
_cell.length_c   1.000
_cell.angle_alpha   90.00
_cell.angle_beta   90.00
_cell.angle_gamma   90.00
#
_symmetry.space_group_name_H-M   'P 1'
#
loop_
_entity.id
_entity.type
_entity.pdbx_description
1 polymer ?
#
loop_
_entity_poly.entity_id
_entity_poly.type
_entity_poly.pdbx_seq_one_letter_code
_entity_poly.pdbx_strand_id
1 'polypeptide(L)'
;MVHNPLSPSEALRTPVGAMLALFSLLVIAYSLVIVGQVLLGVMVGVALPVGLYVSYRLFAALDSIADATQRIADAREREAEASGRLGSATRRDSAPGRDGDASRSSDRLSERER
;
A
#
# COMPACT_ATOMS: atom_id res chain seq x y z
N MET A 1 -54.46 4.37 -49.79
CA MET A 1 -54.87 5.22 -48.65
C MET A 1 -53.65 5.42 -47.75
N VAL A 2 -52.95 6.54 -47.93
CA VAL A 2 -51.77 6.87 -47.12
C VAL A 2 -52.25 7.17 -45.71
N HIS A 3 -51.96 6.27 -44.76
CA HIS A 3 -52.19 6.52 -43.35
C HIS A 3 -51.15 7.53 -42.91
N ASN A 4 -51.58 8.74 -42.57
CA ASN A 4 -50.70 9.74 -42.00
C ASN A 4 -50.62 9.45 -40.49
N PRO A 5 -49.50 8.92 -39.96
CA PRO A 5 -49.41 8.65 -38.54
C PRO A 5 -49.44 9.98 -37.79
N LEU A 6 -50.26 10.04 -36.73
CA LEU A 6 -50.30 11.18 -35.80
C LEU A 6 -48.87 11.53 -35.37
N SER A 7 -48.51 12.80 -35.44
CA SER A 7 -47.23 13.25 -34.89
C SER A 7 -47.22 13.05 -33.37
N PRO A 8 -46.07 12.84 -32.71
CA PRO A 8 -45.98 12.62 -31.27
C PRO A 8 -46.70 13.70 -30.44
N SER A 9 -46.63 14.95 -30.91
CA SER A 9 -47.28 16.11 -30.30
C SER A 9 -48.80 16.09 -30.44
N GLU A 10 -49.33 15.57 -31.54
CA GLU A 10 -50.78 15.38 -31.75
C GLU A 10 -51.30 14.17 -30.97
N ALA A 11 -50.51 13.08 -30.89
CA ALA A 11 -50.85 11.92 -30.09
C ALA A 11 -50.98 12.28 -28.61
N LEU A 12 -50.07 13.10 -28.05
CA LEU A 12 -50.13 13.59 -26.66
C LEU A 12 -51.36 14.45 -26.36
N ARG A 13 -51.95 15.10 -27.37
CA ARG A 13 -53.20 15.88 -27.20
C ARG A 13 -54.44 15.00 -27.16
N THR A 14 -54.32 13.73 -27.55
CA THR A 14 -55.41 12.76 -27.37
C THR A 14 -55.38 12.17 -25.95
N PRO A 15 -56.54 11.86 -25.35
CA PRO A 15 -56.59 11.21 -24.04
C PRO A 15 -55.81 9.89 -24.00
N VAL A 16 -55.88 9.11 -25.09
CA VAL A 16 -55.21 7.81 -25.19
C VAL A 16 -53.69 7.97 -25.26
N GLY A 17 -53.18 8.89 -26.09
CA GLY A 17 -51.74 9.14 -26.18
C GLY A 17 -51.17 9.75 -24.90
N ALA A 18 -51.92 10.61 -24.21
CA ALA A 18 -51.54 11.12 -22.89
C ALA A 18 -51.44 9.99 -21.84
N MET A 19 -52.40 9.07 -21.80
CA MET A 19 -52.36 7.91 -20.90
C MET A 19 -51.16 7.00 -21.19
N LEU A 20 -50.88 6.69 -22.46
CA LEU A 20 -49.74 5.87 -22.84
C LEU A 20 -48.40 6.56 -22.52
N ALA A 21 -48.31 7.87 -22.72
CA ALA A 21 -47.12 8.64 -22.36
C ALA A 21 -46.88 8.61 -20.84
N LEU A 22 -47.92 8.82 -20.04
CA LEU A 22 -47.81 8.74 -18.58
C LEU A 22 -47.46 7.33 -18.11
N PHE A 23 -48.08 6.30 -18.69
CA PHE A 23 -47.75 4.90 -18.38
C PHE A 23 -46.31 4.57 -18.73
N SER A 24 -45.84 4.97 -19.92
CA SER A 24 -44.43 4.81 -20.33
C SER A 24 -43.48 5.52 -19.36
N LEU A 25 -43.80 6.75 -18.96
CA LEU A 25 -43.01 7.49 -17.98
C LEU A 25 -42.94 6.76 -16.64
N LEU A 26 -44.06 6.23 -16.15
CA LEU A 26 -44.11 5.47 -14.90
C LEU A 26 -43.30 4.17 -15.00
N VAL A 27 -43.38 3.46 -16.12
CA VAL A 27 -42.57 2.25 -16.37
C VAL A 27 -41.08 2.59 -16.38
N ILE A 28 -40.67 3.66 -17.05
CA ILE A 28 -39.27 4.11 -17.08
C ILE A 28 -38.81 4.48 -15.66
N ALA A 29 -39.59 5.28 -14.94
CA ALA A 29 -39.26 5.69 -13.58
C ALA A 29 -39.13 4.47 -12.65
N TYR A 30 -40.06 3.52 -12.73
CA TYR A 30 -40.03 2.31 -11.92
C TYR A 30 -38.86 1.39 -12.29
N SER A 31 -38.54 1.27 -13.57
CA SER A 31 -37.37 0.54 -14.05
C SER A 31 -36.07 1.11 -13.47
N LEU A 32 -35.92 2.44 -13.45
CA LEU A 32 -34.77 3.10 -12.84
C LEU A 32 -34.66 2.82 -11.34
N VAL A 33 -35.80 2.75 -10.63
CA VAL A 33 -35.81 2.37 -9.20
C VAL A 33 -35.27 0.95 -9.03
N ILE A 34 -35.72 -0.01 -9.85
CA ILE A 34 -35.24 -1.40 -9.79
C ILE A 34 -33.74 -1.46 -10.08
N VAL A 35 -33.29 -0.80 -11.15
CA VAL A 35 -31.85 -0.76 -11.50
C VAL A 35 -31.05 -0.16 -10.36
N GLY A 36 -31.51 0.94 -9.75
CA GLY A 36 -30.88 1.56 -8.60
C GLY A 36 -30.79 0.62 -7.39
N GLN A 37 -31.86 -0.11 -7.08
CA GLN A 37 -31.88 -1.09 -5.99
C GLN A 37 -30.92 -2.25 -6.25
N VAL A 38 -30.91 -2.80 -7.47
CA VAL A 38 -29.97 -3.87 -7.85
C VAL A 38 -28.54 -3.37 -7.77
N LEU A 39 -28.26 -2.17 -8.30
CA LEU A 39 -26.93 -1.58 -8.26
C LEU A 39 -26.45 -1.33 -6.83
N LEU A 40 -27.33 -0.81 -5.97
CA LEU A 40 -27.04 -0.62 -4.55
C LEU A 40 -26.79 -1.96 -3.86
N GLY A 41 -27.61 -2.98 -4.15
CA GLY A 41 -27.42 -4.34 -3.66
C GLY A 41 -26.06 -4.93 -4.06
N VAL A 42 -25.65 -4.77 -5.32
CA VAL A 42 -24.32 -5.21 -5.81
C VAL A 42 -23.20 -4.39 -5.15
N MET A 43 -23.38 -3.08 -5.02
CA MET A 43 -22.37 -2.21 -4.43
C MET A 43 -22.13 -2.56 -2.97
N VAL A 44 -23.19 -2.74 -2.18
CA VAL A 44 -23.09 -3.05 -0.75
C VAL A 44 -22.77 -4.53 -0.51
N GLY A 45 -23.36 -5.45 -1.28
CA GLY A 45 -23.20 -6.89 -1.09
C GLY A 45 -21.92 -7.46 -1.68
N VAL A 46 -21.34 -6.81 -2.70
CA VAL A 46 -20.16 -7.33 -3.40
C VAL A 46 -19.04 -6.30 -3.44
N ALA A 47 -19.27 -5.12 -4.02
CA ALA A 47 -18.19 -4.18 -4.28
C ALA A 47 -17.51 -3.68 -3.00
N LEU A 48 -18.28 -3.33 -1.98
CA LEU A 48 -17.75 -2.87 -0.69
C LEU A 48 -16.97 -3.97 0.05
N PRO A 49 -17.51 -5.19 0.28
CA PRO A 49 -16.77 -6.27 0.92
C PRO A 49 -15.49 -6.65 0.16
N VAL A 50 -15.58 -6.78 -1.17
CA VAL A 50 -14.42 -7.11 -2.01
C VAL A 50 -13.40 -5.98 -1.96
N GLY A 51 -13.83 -4.74 -2.09
CA GLY A 51 -12.96 -3.57 -2.00
C GLY A 51 -12.24 -3.49 -0.65
N LEU A 52 -12.96 -3.72 0.45
CA LEU A 52 -12.38 -3.74 1.79
C LEU A 52 -11.40 -4.88 1.96
N TYR A 53 -11.74 -6.09 1.50
CA TYR A 53 -10.87 -7.25 1.56
C TYR A 53 -9.59 -7.04 0.75
N VAL A 54 -9.70 -6.53 -0.48
CA VAL A 54 -8.55 -6.23 -1.34
C VAL A 54 -7.69 -5.14 -0.71
N SER A 55 -8.31 -4.09 -0.17
CA SER A 55 -7.59 -3.01 0.53
C SER A 55 -6.80 -3.56 1.72
N TYR A 56 -7.46 -4.35 2.59
CA TYR A 56 -6.81 -5.01 3.71
C TYR A 56 -5.64 -5.88 3.25
N ARG A 57 -5.84 -6.68 2.21
CA ARG A 57 -4.80 -7.56 1.68
C ARG A 57 -3.63 -6.79 1.09
N LEU A 58 -3.90 -5.66 0.44
CA LEU A 58 -2.86 -4.79 -0.10
C LEU A 58 -2.02 -4.17 1.02
N PHE A 59 -2.65 -3.65 2.08
CA PHE A 59 -1.92 -3.15 3.24
C PHE A 59 -1.07 -4.24 3.90
N ALA A 60 -1.61 -5.44 4.11
CA ALA A 60 -0.85 -6.57 4.65
C ALA A 60 0.33 -6.97 3.74
N ALA A 61 0.16 -6.90 2.42
CA ALA A 61 1.25 -7.16 1.49
C ALA A 61 2.33 -6.08 1.59
N LEU A 62 1.96 -4.81 1.65
CA LEU A 62 2.89 -3.70 1.82
C LEU A 62 3.66 -3.79 3.14
N ASP A 63 2.98 -4.16 4.22
CA ASP A 63 3.58 -4.40 5.53
C ASP A 63 4.64 -5.52 5.46
N SER A 64 4.30 -6.64 4.82
CA SER A 64 5.26 -7.74 4.62
C SER A 64 6.48 -7.37 3.76
N ILE A 65 6.31 -6.41 2.83
CA ILE A 65 7.41 -5.89 2.01
C ILE A 65 8.31 -5.01 2.88
N ALA A 66 7.74 -4.15 3.73
CA ALA A 66 8.51 -3.32 4.65
C ALA A 66 9.31 -4.17 5.65
N ASP A 67 8.71 -5.21 6.21
CA ASP A 67 9.42 -6.17 7.07
C ASP A 67 10.59 -6.84 6.33
N ALA A 68 10.38 -7.21 5.06
CA ALA A 68 11.43 -7.81 4.24
C ALA A 68 12.59 -6.85 3.98
N THR A 69 12.32 -5.57 3.69
CA THR A 69 13.37 -4.58 3.46
C THR A 69 14.16 -4.31 4.74
N GLN A 70 13.50 -4.24 5.90
CA GLN A 70 14.16 -4.04 7.18
C GLN A 70 15.07 -5.23 7.52
N ARG A 71 14.61 -6.47 7.30
CA ARG A 71 15.45 -7.67 7.47
C ARG A 71 16.68 -7.67 6.55
N ILE A 72 16.56 -7.15 5.33
CA ILE A 72 17.69 -7.04 4.39
C ILE A 72 18.69 -6.00 4.90
N ALA A 73 18.22 -4.86 5.41
CA ALA A 73 19.08 -3.83 6.00
C ALA A 73 19.86 -4.39 7.20
N ASP A 74 19.18 -5.07 8.13
CA ASP A 74 19.83 -5.68 9.29
C ASP A 74 20.88 -6.74 8.89
N ALA A 75 20.59 -7.53 7.85
CA ALA A 75 21.54 -8.52 7.34
C ALA A 75 22.80 -7.84 6.78
N ARG A 76 22.64 -6.72 6.06
CA ARG A 76 23.76 -5.92 5.52
C ARG A 76 24.59 -5.27 6.61
N GLU A 77 23.97 -4.76 7.67
CA GLU A 77 24.68 -4.20 8.82
C GLU A 77 25.57 -5.26 9.48
N ARG A 78 25.02 -6.46 9.73
CA ARG A 78 25.80 -7.58 10.29
C ARG A 78 26.97 -8.01 9.40
N GLU A 79 26.78 -8.06 8.08
CA GLU A 79 27.85 -8.35 7.12
C GLU A 79 28.96 -7.29 7.16
N ALA A 80 28.59 -6.01 7.25
CA ALA A 80 29.51 -4.89 7.33
C ALA A 80 30.30 -4.90 8.66
N GLU A 81 29.64 -5.14 9.79
CA GLU A 81 30.27 -5.29 11.10
C GLU A 81 31.25 -6.48 11.14
N ALA A 82 30.85 -7.63 10.60
CA ALA A 82 31.70 -8.81 10.52
C ALA A 82 32.96 -8.54 9.69
N SER A 83 32.81 -7.87 8.55
CA SER A 83 33.92 -7.46 7.68
C SER A 83 34.83 -6.44 8.36
N GLY A 84 34.25 -5.47 9.09
CA GLY A 84 35.00 -4.48 9.88
C GLY A 84 35.80 -5.11 11.02
N ARG A 85 35.21 -6.09 11.73
CA ARG A 85 35.90 -6.86 12.77
C ARG A 85 37.06 -7.65 12.18
N LEU A 86 36.85 -8.34 11.04
CA LEU A 86 37.93 -9.04 10.34
C LEU A 86 39.08 -8.09 9.98
N GLY A 87 38.77 -6.95 9.35
CA GLY A 87 39.78 -5.96 8.98
C GLY A 87 40.52 -5.37 10.19
N SER A 88 39.84 -5.19 11.33
CA SER A 88 40.46 -4.73 12.57
C SER A 88 41.39 -5.78 13.20
N ALA A 89 41.06 -7.07 13.08
CA ALA A 89 41.91 -8.15 13.54
C ALA A 89 43.21 -8.19 12.71
N THR A 90 43.11 -8.12 11.38
CA THR A 90 44.28 -8.05 10.50
C THR A 90 45.11 -6.78 10.74
N ARG A 91 44.48 -5.65 11.06
CA ARG A 91 45.18 -4.39 11.39
C ARG A 91 45.86 -4.43 12.76
N ARG A 92 45.33 -5.20 13.72
CA ARG A 92 45.95 -5.40 15.04
C ARG A 92 47.19 -6.28 14.93
N ASP A 93 47.19 -7.29 14.07
CA ASP A 93 48.36 -8.13 13.81
C ASP A 93 49.44 -7.41 13.00
N SER A 94 49.06 -6.46 12.14
CA SER A 94 49.99 -5.60 11.39
C SER A 94 50.40 -4.32 12.14
N ALA A 95 49.95 -4.11 13.38
CA ALA A 95 50.48 -3.03 14.20
C ALA A 95 51.92 -3.39 14.55
N PRO A 96 52.93 -2.63 14.09
CA PRO A 96 54.30 -2.86 14.54
C PRO A 96 54.31 -2.71 16.06
N GLY A 97 55.02 -3.61 16.72
CA GLY A 97 55.17 -3.63 18.17
C GLY A 97 55.24 -2.23 18.71
N ARG A 98 54.30 -1.90 19.60
CA ARG A 98 54.37 -0.69 20.42
C ARG A 98 55.51 -0.92 21.42
N ASP A 99 56.73 -0.80 20.91
CA ASP A 99 57.95 -0.63 21.66
C ASP A 99 57.86 0.73 22.36
N GLY A 100 57.18 0.75 23.50
CA GLY A 100 56.93 2.00 24.21
C GLY A 100 56.58 1.86 25.68
N ASP A 101 56.46 0.65 26.22
CA ASP A 101 56.10 0.45 27.63
C ASP A 101 57.27 0.01 28.52
N ALA A 102 58.43 -0.35 27.93
CA ALA A 102 59.60 -0.74 28.71
C ALA A 102 60.39 0.46 29.29
N SER A 103 60.28 1.66 28.72
CA SER A 103 61.06 2.84 29.17
C SER A 103 60.41 3.68 30.27
N ARG A 104 59.14 3.45 30.61
CA ARG A 104 58.45 4.21 31.68
C ARG A 104 58.56 3.57 33.07
N SER A 105 59.01 2.31 33.15
CA SER A 105 59.15 1.58 34.41
C SER A 105 60.51 1.82 35.09
N SER A 106 61.57 2.14 34.35
CA SER A 106 62.92 2.34 34.90
C SER A 106 63.09 3.68 35.64
N ASP A 107 62.34 4.72 35.27
CA ASP A 107 62.41 6.03 35.94
C ASP A 107 61.77 6.03 37.33
N ARG A 108 60.82 5.11 37.61
CA ARG A 108 60.17 5.05 38.94
C ARG A 108 60.91 4.22 39.98
N LEU A 109 61.90 3.42 39.55
CA LEU A 109 62.69 2.58 40.45
C LEU A 109 63.92 3.33 40.98
N SER A 110 64.51 4.25 40.20
CA SER A 110 65.67 5.05 40.62
C SER A 110 65.35 6.17 41.61
N GLU A 111 64.08 6.58 41.74
CA GLU A 111 63.66 7.60 42.70
C GLU A 111 63.36 7.03 44.10
N ARG A 112 63.29 5.70 44.24
CA ARG A 112 63.02 5.02 45.52
C ARG A 112 64.29 4.59 46.27
N GLU A 113 65.46 4.90 45.71
CA GLU A 113 66.78 4.52 46.24
C GLU A 113 67.63 5.73 46.65
N ARG A 114 67.00 6.90 46.89
CA ARG A 114 67.66 8.12 47.36
C ARG A 114 67.20 8.54 48.74
#